data_AF-A0A383B062-F1
#
_entry.id   AF-A0A383B062-F1
#
_cell.length_a   1.000
_cell.length_b   1.000
_cell.length_c   1.000
_cell.angle_alpha   90.00
_cell.angle_beta   90.00
_cell.angle_gamma   90.00
#
_symmetry.space_group_name_H-M   'P 1'
#
loop_
_entity.id
_entity.type
_entity.pdbx_description
1 polymer ?
#
loop_
_entity_poly.entity_id
_entity_poly.type
_entity_poly.pdbx_seq_one_letter_code
_entity_poly.pdbx_strand_id
1 'polypeptide(L)'
;MYKINGLKQSLRLPVIGAPMFTISNPNLVISQCKSGIIGSFPALNAREPEDLDKWIREIKSALLDFEKNNPDKKAAPFAVNQICHKSNIRLYRDLETCVKHEVPIIISSVGAPNEIVD
;
A
#
# COMPACT_ATOMS: atom_id res chain seq x y z
N MET A 1 -5.45 -5.93 12.82
CA MET A 1 -6.29 -6.41 11.70
C MET A 1 -7.39 -5.38 11.42
N TYR A 2 -7.38 -4.70 10.27
CA TYR A 2 -8.45 -3.77 9.91
C TYR A 2 -9.74 -4.56 9.69
N LYS A 3 -10.73 -4.41 10.59
CA LYS A 3 -12.10 -4.86 10.28
C LYS A 3 -12.63 -3.99 9.13
N ILE A 4 -13.33 -4.57 8.15
CA ILE A 4 -13.92 -3.84 6.99
C ILE A 4 -14.70 -2.59 7.43
N ASN A 5 -15.37 -2.64 8.58
CA ASN A 5 -16.11 -1.49 9.12
C ASN A 5 -15.19 -0.32 9.54
N GLY A 6 -13.98 -0.60 10.02
CA GLY A 6 -12.98 0.43 10.33
C GLY A 6 -12.33 1.03 9.08
N LEU A 7 -12.32 0.29 7.96
CA LEU A 7 -11.84 0.78 6.68
C LEU A 7 -12.76 1.87 6.13
N LYS A 8 -14.08 1.68 6.18
CA LYS A 8 -15.05 2.67 5.68
C LYS A 8 -14.97 4.04 6.38
N GLN A 9 -14.54 4.06 7.65
CA GLN A 9 -14.46 5.27 8.46
C GLN A 9 -13.32 6.21 8.04
N SER A 10 -12.31 5.71 7.34
CA SER A 10 -11.19 6.52 6.85
C SER A 10 -11.30 6.91 5.37
N LEU A 11 -12.38 6.53 4.69
CA LEU A 11 -12.57 6.80 3.27
C LEU A 11 -13.64 7.87 3.04
N ARG A 12 -13.33 8.84 2.18
CA ARG A 12 -14.28 9.79 1.60
C ARG A 12 -15.12 9.13 0.52
N LEU A 13 -14.51 8.27 -0.29
CA LEU A 13 -15.15 7.48 -1.33
C LEU A 13 -14.67 6.03 -1.25
N PRO A 14 -15.54 5.03 -1.49
CA PRO A 14 -15.18 3.61 -1.41
C PRO A 14 -14.42 3.16 -2.66
N VAL A 15 -13.27 3.79 -2.95
CA VAL A 15 -12.47 3.55 -4.16
C VAL A 15 -11.00 3.35 -3.82
N ILE A 16 -10.33 2.52 -4.64
CA ILE A 16 -8.89 2.29 -4.63
C ILE A 16 -8.32 2.86 -5.94
N GLY A 17 -7.28 3.68 -5.83
CA GLY A 17 -6.47 4.06 -6.99
C GLY A 17 -5.71 2.83 -7.48
N ALA A 18 -5.94 2.42 -8.73
CA ALA A 18 -5.35 1.19 -9.27
C ALA A 18 -3.81 1.19 -9.19
N PRO A 19 -3.17 0.06 -8.82
CA PRO A 19 -1.73 -0.05 -8.76
C PRO A 19 -1.17 -0.15 -10.19
N MET A 20 -0.65 0.97 -10.71
CA MET A 20 -0.15 1.06 -12.07
C MET A 20 1.37 0.92 -12.08
N PHE A 21 1.87 -0.05 -12.86
CA PHE A 21 3.31 -0.24 -13.05
C PHE A 21 3.93 1.05 -13.62
N THR A 22 5.10 1.43 -13.13
CA THR A 22 5.85 2.67 -13.42
C THR A 22 5.18 4.01 -13.10
N ILE A 23 3.86 4.05 -12.88
CA ILE A 23 3.12 5.28 -12.58
C ILE A 23 2.90 5.48 -11.08
N SER A 24 2.42 4.44 -10.37
CA SER A 24 2.12 4.54 -8.95
C SER A 24 3.40 4.62 -8.10
N ASN A 25 3.70 5.80 -7.58
CA ASN A 25 4.86 6.10 -6.73
C ASN A 25 4.40 6.71 -5.38
N PRO A 26 5.31 6.94 -4.40
CA PRO A 26 4.93 7.45 -3.09
C PRO A 26 4.14 8.75 -3.13
N ASN A 27 4.55 9.73 -3.95
CA ASN A 27 3.85 11.01 -4.07
C ASN A 27 2.38 10.84 -4.50
N LEU A 28 2.11 9.97 -5.48
CA LEU A 28 0.74 9.70 -5.92
C LEU A 28 -0.07 9.00 -4.81
N VAL A 29 0.50 7.97 -4.19
CA VAL A 29 -0.16 7.19 -3.13
C VAL A 29 -0.48 8.07 -1.94
N ILE A 30 0.46 8.90 -1.50
CA ILE A 30 0.29 9.86 -0.41
C ILE A 30 -0.86 10.84 -0.74
N SER A 31 -0.88 11.38 -1.95
CA SER A 31 -1.91 12.33 -2.37
C SER A 31 -3.32 11.70 -2.40
N GLN A 32 -3.42 10.46 -2.88
CA GLN A 32 -4.66 9.68 -2.88
C GLN A 32 -5.16 9.42 -1.45
N CYS A 33 -4.27 8.94 -0.58
CA CYS A 33 -4.57 8.66 0.83
C CYS A 33 -5.06 9.91 1.58
N LYS A 34 -4.38 11.06 1.41
CA LYS A 34 -4.78 12.35 1.99
C LYS A 34 -6.11 12.88 1.45
N SER A 35 -6.48 12.48 0.23
CA SER A 35 -7.76 12.84 -0.40
C SER A 35 -8.92 11.96 0.06
N GLY A 36 -8.65 10.93 0.87
CA GLY A 36 -9.65 10.03 1.43
C GLY A 36 -10.01 8.86 0.52
N ILE A 37 -9.11 8.44 -0.38
CA ILE A 37 -9.25 7.20 -1.14
C ILE A 37 -8.03 6.31 -0.90
N ILE A 38 -8.16 5.00 -1.09
CA ILE A 38 -7.03 4.10 -0.89
C ILE A 38 -6.02 4.32 -2.01
N GLY A 39 -4.81 4.76 -1.68
CA GLY A 39 -3.71 4.80 -2.63
C GLY A 39 -3.04 3.43 -2.75
N SER A 40 -2.58 3.05 -3.94
CA SER A 40 -1.88 1.77 -4.09
C SER A 40 -0.77 1.79 -5.13
N PHE A 41 0.21 0.90 -4.96
CA PHE A 41 1.34 0.75 -5.88
C PHE A 41 1.83 -0.70 -5.96
N PRO A 42 2.35 -1.16 -7.12
CA PRO A 42 3.08 -2.42 -7.23
C PRO A 42 4.40 -2.38 -6.46
N ALA A 43 4.70 -3.42 -5.67
CA ALA A 43 5.99 -3.56 -4.98
C ALA A 43 7.19 -3.47 -5.96
N LEU A 44 7.02 -4.02 -7.16
CA LEU A 44 8.02 -3.96 -8.24
C LEU A 44 8.33 -2.54 -8.76
N ASN A 45 7.51 -1.52 -8.44
CA ASN A 45 7.85 -0.13 -8.79
C ASN A 45 9.03 0.39 -7.95
N ALA A 46 9.21 -0.12 -6.72
CA ALA A 46 10.45 0.06 -5.98
C ALA A 46 11.52 -0.84 -6.62
N ARG A 47 12.33 -0.28 -7.51
CA ARG A 47 13.19 -1.04 -8.44
C ARG A 47 14.15 -1.96 -7.74
N GLU A 48 14.85 -1.45 -6.73
CA GLU A 48 15.65 -2.28 -5.83
C GLU A 48 14.78 -2.73 -4.64
N PRO A 49 14.92 -3.97 -4.16
CA PRO A 49 14.13 -4.47 -3.02
C PRO A 49 14.22 -3.58 -1.77
N GLU A 50 15.38 -2.97 -1.53
CA GLU A 50 15.64 -2.08 -0.40
C GLU A 50 14.83 -0.77 -0.49
N ASP A 51 14.40 -0.37 -1.68
CA ASP A 51 13.62 0.85 -1.87
C ASP A 51 12.18 0.69 -1.38
N LEU A 52 11.65 -0.54 -1.32
CA LEU A 52 10.30 -0.80 -0.80
C LEU A 52 10.18 -0.39 0.68
N ASP A 53 11.20 -0.70 1.49
CA ASP A 53 11.27 -0.28 2.91
C ASP A 53 11.23 1.25 3.03
N LYS A 54 12.00 1.96 2.18
CA LYS A 54 12.04 3.43 2.15
C LYS A 54 10.69 4.01 1.75
N TRP A 55 10.08 3.50 0.68
CA TRP A 55 8.79 3.98 0.19
C TRP A 55 7.68 3.81 1.23
N ILE A 56 7.62 2.67 1.92
CA ILE A 56 6.61 2.44 2.95
C ILE A 56 6.81 3.40 4.14
N ARG A 57 8.06 3.65 4.57
CA ARG A 57 8.35 4.63 5.63
C ARG A 57 7.93 6.04 5.21
N GLU A 58 8.26 6.44 4.00
CA GLU A 58 7.91 7.76 3.44
C GLU A 58 6.39 7.97 3.46
N ILE A 59 5.64 6.99 2.92
CA ILE A 59 4.18 7.04 2.90
C ILE A 59 3.64 7.14 4.33
N LYS A 60 4.06 6.25 5.23
CA LYS A 60 3.59 6.24 6.63
C LYS A 60 3.87 7.56 7.34
N SER A 61 5.08 8.10 7.23
CA SER A 61 5.44 9.39 7.84
C SER A 61 4.56 10.51 7.31
N ALA A 62 4.40 10.59 5.99
CA ALA A 62 3.62 11.65 5.35
C ALA A 62 2.12 11.59 5.71
N LEU A 63 1.56 10.40 5.97
CA LEU A 63 0.19 10.24 6.43
C LEU A 63 0.04 10.57 7.92
N LEU A 64 0.98 10.14 8.76
CA LEU A 64 0.99 10.50 10.18
C LEU A 64 1.11 12.02 10.37
N ASP A 65 2.00 12.67 9.61
CA ASP A 65 2.15 14.13 9.63
C ASP A 65 0.88 14.84 9.15
N PHE A 66 0.16 14.28 8.18
CA PHE A 66 -1.11 14.85 7.74
C PHE A 66 -2.19 14.77 8.81
N GLU A 67 -2.35 13.62 9.47
CA GLU A 67 -3.33 13.45 10.55
C GLU A 67 -3.00 14.36 11.75
N LYS A 68 -1.72 14.47 12.12
CA LYS A 68 -1.28 15.38 13.19
C LYS A 68 -1.64 16.84 12.91
N ASN A 69 -1.52 17.27 11.65
CA ASN A 69 -1.83 18.64 11.23
C ASN A 69 -3.31 18.85 10.87
N ASN A 70 -4.12 17.80 10.86
CA ASN A 70 -5.54 17.86 10.55
C ASN A 70 -6.33 16.94 11.51
N PRO A 71 -6.54 17.34 12.78
CA PRO A 71 -7.13 16.46 13.81
C PRO A 71 -8.52 15.91 13.44
N ASP A 72 -9.29 16.64 12.64
CA ASP A 72 -10.62 16.25 12.18
C ASP A 72 -10.61 15.38 10.91
N LYS A 73 -9.43 15.08 10.35
CA LYS A 73 -9.26 14.28 9.13
C LYS A 73 -8.38 13.08 9.39
N LYS A 74 -8.87 11.91 8.99
CA LYS A 74 -8.11 10.68 8.95
C LYS A 74 -7.61 10.42 7.53
N ALA A 75 -6.36 10.00 7.38
CA ALA A 75 -5.86 9.56 6.08
C ALA A 75 -6.48 8.20 5.72
N ALA A 76 -6.79 8.02 4.45
CA ALA A 76 -7.10 6.68 3.94
C ALA A 76 -5.83 5.80 3.98
N PRO A 77 -5.97 4.48 4.17
CA PRO A 77 -4.82 3.58 4.15
C PRO A 77 -4.27 3.43 2.74
N PHE A 78 -3.03 2.95 2.64
CA PHE A 78 -2.41 2.57 1.36
C PHE A 78 -2.42 1.05 1.16
N ALA A 79 -2.26 0.60 -0.08
CA ALA A 79 -2.12 -0.82 -0.41
C ALA A 79 -0.85 -1.08 -1.22
N VAL A 80 -0.28 -2.27 -1.04
CA VAL A 80 0.85 -2.75 -1.84
C VAL A 80 0.41 -3.93 -2.69
N ASN A 81 0.64 -3.84 -4.00
CA ASN A 81 0.33 -4.91 -4.94
C ASN A 81 1.53 -5.84 -5.14
N GLN A 82 1.29 -7.12 -4.93
CA GLN A 82 2.25 -8.22 -5.04
C GLN A 82 1.96 -9.05 -6.28
N ILE A 83 2.95 -9.12 -7.18
CA ILE A 83 2.88 -9.91 -8.41
C ILE A 83 3.22 -11.36 -8.04
N CYS A 84 2.21 -12.23 -8.04
CA CYS A 84 2.32 -13.63 -7.59
C CYS A 84 2.81 -14.58 -8.69
N HIS A 85 3.21 -14.05 -9.85
CA HIS A 85 3.70 -14.89 -10.94
C HIS A 85 5.04 -15.50 -10.55
N LYS A 86 5.22 -16.79 -10.85
CA LYS A 86 6.43 -17.57 -10.52
C LYS A 86 7.77 -16.98 -10.98
N SER A 87 7.77 -16.08 -11.96
CA SER A 87 8.98 -15.39 -12.41
C SER A 87 9.41 -14.25 -11.49
N ASN A 88 8.55 -13.83 -10.55
CA ASN A 88 8.86 -12.80 -9.59
C ASN A 88 9.69 -13.37 -8.44
N ILE A 89 11.00 -13.31 -8.60
CA ILE A 89 11.95 -13.77 -7.58
C ILE A 89 11.96 -12.90 -6.29
N ARG A 90 11.25 -11.77 -6.29
CA ARG A 90 11.20 -10.83 -5.15
C ARG A 90 10.01 -11.03 -4.23
N LEU A 91 9.00 -11.82 -4.61
CA LEU A 91 7.71 -11.90 -3.91
C LEU A 91 7.83 -12.06 -2.39
N TYR A 92 8.56 -13.08 -1.94
CA TYR A 92 8.74 -13.35 -0.51
C TYR A 92 9.47 -12.23 0.22
N ARG A 93 10.52 -11.66 -0.39
CA ARG A 93 11.29 -10.56 0.20
C ARG A 93 10.46 -9.27 0.31
N ASP A 94 9.67 -8.97 -0.72
CA ASP A 94 8.76 -7.82 -0.71
C ASP A 94 7.62 -8.02 0.32
N LEU A 95 7.14 -9.26 0.50
CA LEU A 95 6.17 -9.61 1.54
C LEU A 95 6.73 -9.50 2.95
N GLU A 96 7.94 -10.00 3.22
CA GLU A 96 8.63 -9.82 4.50
C GLU A 96 8.73 -8.33 4.86
N THR A 97 9.05 -7.49 3.88
CA THR A 97 9.07 -6.04 4.05
C THR A 97 7.67 -5.50 4.38
N CYS A 98 6.63 -5.97 3.68
CA CYS A 98 5.26 -5.57 3.97
C CYS A 98 4.79 -6.00 5.37
N VAL A 99 5.18 -7.20 5.83
CA VAL A 99 4.87 -7.73 7.17
C VAL A 99 5.61 -6.92 8.24
N LYS A 100 6.92 -6.67 8.06
CA LYS A 100 7.73 -5.83 8.95
C LYS A 100 7.10 -4.44 9.14
N HIS A 101 6.53 -3.89 8.09
CA HIS A 101 5.86 -2.60 8.12
C HIS A 101 4.36 -2.70 8.38
N GLU A 102 3.79 -3.85 8.70
CA GLU A 102 2.34 -4.00 8.94
C GLU A 102 1.50 -3.27 7.86
N VAL A 103 1.85 -3.46 6.59
CA VAL A 103 1.15 -2.81 5.47
C VAL A 103 -0.34 -3.13 5.58
N PRO A 104 -1.24 -2.12 5.55
CA PRO A 104 -2.61 -2.32 5.98
C PRO A 104 -3.46 -3.10 4.97
N ILE A 105 -3.06 -3.10 3.69
CA ILE A 105 -3.76 -3.81 2.61
C ILE A 105 -2.72 -4.39 1.64
N ILE A 106 -2.85 -5.69 1.36
CA ILE A 106 -2.11 -6.38 0.30
C ILE A 106 -3.08 -6.66 -0.85
N ILE A 107 -2.67 -6.32 -2.07
CA ILE A 107 -3.35 -6.75 -3.30
C ILE A 107 -2.48 -7.86 -3.89
N SER A 108 -3.05 -9.04 -4.14
CA SER A 108 -2.39 -10.08 -4.93
C SER A 108 -2.88 -10.01 -6.38
N SER A 109 -1.96 -10.09 -7.34
CA SER A 109 -2.31 -10.07 -8.76
C SER A 109 -1.36 -10.92 -9.59
N VAL A 110 -1.78 -11.23 -10.83
CA VAL A 110 -1.03 -11.97 -11.85
C VAL A 110 -0.46 -13.28 -11.28
N GLY A 111 -1.32 -14.25 -11.03
CA GLY A 111 -0.96 -15.55 -10.44
C GLY A 111 -1.94 -15.95 -9.33
N ALA A 112 -1.96 -17.23 -8.98
CA ALA A 112 -2.73 -17.70 -7.84
C ALA A 112 -2.02 -17.28 -6.53
N PRO A 113 -2.72 -16.70 -5.55
CA PRO A 113 -2.10 -16.21 -4.31
C PRO A 113 -1.86 -17.32 -3.27
N ASN A 114 -2.08 -18.59 -3.63
CA ASN A 114 -2.07 -19.74 -2.72
C ASN A 114 -0.74 -19.94 -1.97
N GLU A 115 0.35 -19.33 -2.43
CA GLU A 115 1.64 -19.37 -1.74
C GLU A 115 1.74 -18.34 -0.60
N ILE A 116 0.81 -17.39 -0.52
CA ILE A 116 0.91 -16.20 0.34
C ILE A 116 -0.41 -15.84 1.06
N VAL A 117 -1.50 -16.55 0.78
CA VAL A 117 -2.83 -16.36 1.40
C VAL A 117 -3.41 -17.74 1.73
N ASP A 118 -3.85 -17.91 2.98
CA ASP A 118 -4.57 -19.08 3.51
C ASP A 118 -6.08 -18.87 3.56
#